data_AF-A0A9P6MXR0-F1
#
_entry.id   AF-A0A9P6MXR0-F1
#
_cell.length_a   1.000
_cell.length_b   1.000
_cell.length_c   1.000
_cell.angle_alpha   90.00
_cell.angle_beta   90.00
_cell.angle_gamma   90.00
#
_symmetry.space_group_name_H-M   'P 1'
#
loop_
_entity.id
_entity.type
_entity.pdbx_description
1 polymer ?
#
loop_
_entity_poly.entity_id
_entity_poly.type
_entity_poly.pdbx_seq_one_letter_code
_entity_poly.pdbx_strand_id
1 'polypeptide(L)' 'RITIRGFIVSDFAQECGADFAKDVGSWLANGDIIYKEDIADGIDNAPDAFVGMLQGKNFGKQVVKIADL' A
#
# COMPACT_ATOMS: atom_id res chain seq x y z
N ARG A 1 -28.39 8.46 -15.58
CA ARG A 1 -27.15 8.31 -16.39
C ARG A 1 -26.02 7.93 -15.42
N ILE A 2 -25.10 7.04 -15.80
CA ILE A 2 -23.95 6.61 -14.97
C ILE A 2 -22.66 7.21 -15.56
N THR A 3 -21.72 7.61 -14.71
CA THR A 3 -20.37 8.06 -15.09
C THR A 3 -19.34 7.06 -14.57
N ILE A 4 -18.40 6.65 -15.43
CA ILE A 4 -17.25 5.80 -15.06
C ILE A 4 -15.98 6.57 -15.44
N ARG A 5 -15.10 6.83 -14.47
CA ARG A 5 -13.85 7.58 -14.67
C ARG A 5 -12.70 6.91 -13.90
N GLY A 6 -11.68 6.45 -14.63
CA GLY A 6 -10.42 6.02 -14.05
C GLY A 6 -9.53 7.21 -13.67
N PHE A 7 -8.51 6.96 -12.85
CA PHE A 7 -7.49 7.94 -12.49
C PHE A 7 -6.17 7.24 -12.16
N ILE A 8 -5.05 7.95 -12.26
CA ILE A 8 -3.74 7.47 -11.83
C ILE A 8 -3.26 8.33 -10.65
N VAL A 9 -2.69 7.71 -9.61
CA VAL A 9 -2.25 8.43 -8.40
C VAL A 9 -1.20 9.51 -8.68
N SER A 10 -0.37 9.32 -9.72
CA SER A 10 0.64 10.29 -10.14
C SER A 10 0.05 11.63 -10.56
N ASP A 11 -1.20 11.65 -11.04
CA ASP A 11 -1.89 12.87 -11.48
C ASP A 11 -2.22 13.79 -10.30
N PHE A 12 -2.17 13.29 -9.06
CA PHE A 12 -2.56 14.02 -7.83
C PHE A 12 -1.43 14.13 -6.81
N ALA A 13 -0.34 13.38 -6.98
CA ALA A 13 0.71 13.29 -5.97
C ALA A 13 1.32 14.66 -5.61
N GLN A 14 1.49 15.55 -6.59
CA GLN A 14 2.03 16.89 -6.37
C GLN A 14 1.07 17.79 -5.59
N GLU A 15 -0.22 17.74 -5.91
CA GLU A 15 -1.23 18.65 -5.34
C GLU A 15 -1.75 18.15 -3.99
N CYS A 16 -1.95 16.84 -3.85
CA CYS A 16 -2.59 16.25 -2.69
C CYS A 16 -1.61 15.57 -1.72
N GLY A 17 -0.35 15.36 -2.11
CA GLY A 17 0.59 14.52 -1.35
C GLY A 17 0.85 15.04 0.07
N ALA A 18 0.99 16.36 0.25
CA ALA A 18 1.24 16.97 1.55
C ALA A 18 0.04 16.84 2.50
N ASP A 19 -1.15 17.16 2.01
CA ASP A 19 -2.39 17.05 2.79
C ASP A 19 -2.70 15.58 3.12
N PHE A 20 -2.49 14.66 2.17
CA PHE A 20 -2.62 13.23 2.41
C PHE A 20 -1.70 12.74 3.53
N ALA A 21 -0.40 13.10 3.47
CA ALA A 21 0.56 12.66 4.48
C ALA A 21 0.21 13.20 5.88
N LYS A 22 -0.25 14.44 5.96
CA LYS A 22 -0.70 15.07 7.20
C LYS A 22 -1.92 14.35 7.80
N ASP A 23 -2.97 14.19 7.01
CA ASP A 23 -4.25 13.68 7.51
C ASP A 23 -4.18 12.17 7.79
N VAL A 24 -3.67 11.38 6.83
CA VAL A 24 -3.55 9.91 7.00
C VAL A 24 -2.52 9.56 8.07
N GLY A 25 -1.42 10.31 8.17
CA GLY A 25 -0.46 10.13 9.26
C GLY A 25 -1.09 10.35 10.63
N SER A 26 -1.93 11.39 10.75
CA SER A 26 -2.66 11.66 12.00
C SER A 26 -3.66 10.54 12.33
N TRP A 27 -4.41 10.05 11.34
CA TRP A 27 -5.36 8.95 11.54
C TRP A 27 -4.69 7.63 11.90
N LEU A 28 -3.53 7.34 11.32
CA LEU A 28 -2.71 6.18 11.70
C LEU A 28 -2.25 6.30 13.17
N ALA A 29 -1.74 7.47 13.56
CA ALA A 29 -1.27 7.72 14.93
C ALA A 29 -2.40 7.62 15.96
N ASN A 30 -3.61 8.07 15.59
CA ASN A 30 -4.79 8.03 16.44
C ASN A 30 -5.49 6.66 16.48
N GLY A 31 -5.09 5.72 15.60
CA GLY A 31 -5.72 4.41 15.47
C GLY A 31 -7.05 4.42 14.69
N ASP A 32 -7.39 5.54 14.05
CA ASP A 32 -8.58 5.67 13.19
C ASP A 32 -8.41 4.85 11.89
N ILE A 33 -7.15 4.62 11.47
CA ILE A 33 -6.79 3.71 10.38
C ILE A 33 -5.99 2.53 10.94
N ILE A 34 -6.49 1.33 10.66
CA ILE A 34 -5.78 0.07 10.92
C ILE A 34 -5.19 -0.41 9.59
N TYR A 35 -3.86 -0.48 9.51
CA TYR A 35 -3.17 -1.06 8.36
C TYR A 35 -2.77 -2.51 8.66
N LYS A 36 -2.73 -3.33 7.61
CA LYS A 36 -2.27 -4.73 7.67
C LYS A 36 -1.29 -4.98 6.53
N GLU A 37 -0.20 -5.65 6.86
CA GLU A 37 0.84 -6.04 5.93
C GLU A 37 0.99 -7.55 5.95
N ASP A 38 1.33 -8.09 4.79
CA ASP A 38 1.79 -9.45 4.60
C ASP A 38 3.26 -9.37 4.18
N ILE A 39 4.16 -9.82 5.04
CA ILE A 39 5.60 -9.56 4.92
C ILE A 39 6.32 -10.83 4.51
N ALA A 40 7.00 -10.78 3.36
CA ALA A 40 7.96 -11.79 2.93
C ALA A 40 9.38 -11.34 3.27
N ASP A 41 10.15 -12.15 3.99
CA ASP A 41 11.54 -11.85 4.34
C ASP A 41 12.51 -12.28 3.23
N GLY A 42 13.41 -11.38 2.83
CA GLY A 42 14.46 -11.65 1.85
C GLY A 42 14.02 -11.40 0.39
N ILE A 43 14.93 -10.84 -0.40
CA ILE A 43 14.67 -10.50 -1.81
C ILE A 43 14.37 -11.72 -2.68
N ASP A 44 14.93 -12.88 -2.32
CA ASP A 44 14.72 -14.14 -3.05
C ASP A 44 13.26 -14.59 -3.04
N ASN A 45 12.48 -14.16 -2.04
CA ASN A 45 11.06 -14.46 -1.92
C ASN A 45 10.15 -13.49 -2.70
N ALA A 46 10.71 -12.42 -3.30
CA ALA A 46 9.92 -11.43 -4.03
C ALA A 46 9.09 -12.00 -5.20
N PRO A 47 9.61 -12.93 -6.03
CA PRO A 47 8.82 -13.51 -7.11
C PRO A 47 7.59 -14.28 -6.60
N ASP A 48 7.77 -15.12 -5.58
CA ASP A 48 6.71 -15.94 -5.01
C ASP A 48 5.68 -15.07 -4.27
N ALA A 49 6.12 -14.06 -3.53
CA ALA A 49 5.25 -13.08 -2.88
C ALA A 49 4.40 -12.32 -3.91
N PHE A 50 5.00 -11.92 -5.03
CA PHE A 50 4.28 -11.20 -6.09
C PHE A 50 3.24 -12.10 -6.79
N VAL A 51 3.59 -13.33 -7.15
CA VAL A 51 2.65 -14.28 -7.75
C VAL A 51 1.54 -14.62 -6.77
N GLY A 52 1.87 -14.82 -5.49
CA GLY A 52 0.88 -15.06 -4.43
C GLY A 52 -0.10 -13.91 -4.29
N MET A 53 0.37 -12.66 -4.34
CA MET A 53 -0.47 -11.47 -4.31
C MET A 53 -1.45 -11.43 -5.50
N LEU A 54 -0.99 -11.73 -6.72
CA LEU A 54 -1.86 -11.80 -7.90
C LEU A 54 -2.88 -12.94 -7.83
N GLN A 55 -2.59 -13.99 -7.07
CA GLN A 55 -3.50 -15.09 -6.78
C GLN A 55 -4.43 -14.82 -5.58
N GLY A 56 -4.31 -13.64 -4.93
CA GLY A 56 -5.12 -13.27 -3.77
C GLY A 56 -4.74 -14.00 -2.47
N LYS A 57 -3.50 -14.51 -2.37
CA LYS A 57 -3.02 -15.20 -1.16
C LYS A 57 -2.63 -14.24 -0.02
N ASN A 58 -2.36 -12.98 -0.34
CA ASN A 58 -1.92 -11.99 0.64
C ASN A 58 -3.09 -11.49 1.50
N PHE A 59 -2.84 -11.29 2.80
CA PHE A 59 -3.83 -10.67 3.69
C PHE A 59 -3.39 -9.26 4.11
N GLY A 60 -3.73 -8.27 3.27
CA GLY A 60 -3.31 -6.88 3.45
C GLY A 60 -2.32 -6.45 2.37
N LYS A 61 -1.46 -5.47 2.65
CA LYS A 61 -0.44 -5.01 1.71
C LYS A 61 0.73 -5.99 1.68
N GLN A 62 1.01 -6.60 0.52
CA GLN A 62 2.23 -7.39 0.35
C GLN A 62 3.47 -6.49 0.40
N VAL A 63 4.43 -6.83 1.25
CA VAL A 63 5.74 -6.18 1.41
C VAL A 63 6.84 -7.24 1.36
N VAL A 64 8.00 -6.89 0.79
CA VAL A 64 9.22 -7.71 0.86
C VAL A 64 10.23 -6.97 1.72
N LYS A 65 10.62 -7.57 2.84
CA LYS A 65 11.62 -7.02 3.75
C LYS A 65 13.01 -7.47 3.32
N ILE A 66 13.83 -6.53 2.87
CA ILE A 66 15.16 -6.83 2.30
C ILE A 66 16.26 -6.84 3.39
N ALA A 67 16.14 -5.97 4.40
CA ALA A 67 17.07 -5.86 5.51
C ALA A 67 16.35 -5.34 6.77
N ASP A 68 16.95 -5.58 7.93
CA ASP A 68 16.60 -4.88 9.17
C ASP A 68 17.13 -3.45 9.15
N LEU A 69 16.36 -2.51 9.70
CA LEU A 69 16.71 -1.10 9.90
C LEU A 69 17.25 -0.87 11.32
#